data_AF-A0A1G3QHH4-F1
#
_entry.id   AF-A0A1G3QHH4-F1
#
_cell.length_a   1.000
_cell.length_b   1.000
_cell.length_c   1.000
_cell.angle_alpha   90.00
_cell.angle_beta   90.00
_cell.angle_gamma   90.00
#
_symmetry.space_group_name_H-M   'P 1'
#
loop_
_entity.id
_entity.type
_entity.pdbx_description
1 polymer ?
#
loop_
_entity_poly.entity_id
_entity_poly.type
_entity_poly.pdbx_seq_one_letter_code
_entity_poly.pdbx_strand_id
1 'polypeptide(L)'
;MKFSVACSFNEALLEGLSPYPVYELYGKLTSDYFGGGRPSFYLPSIGKNELERYVKKTHEKGLEFNYLLNASSMGNMEYTIEGQREINRMLGWLNEIKIDSVTVANVFFLKLIKKRYPNIKVRVSSHRYTDNPRKIRFWKDAGADCIVISEVNIHREFKVLEAMREAAGDTVELSLIVNNWCRQDCAIAGNHAVGLSAASQKKSKGFPLDFCSLYCNHMRLNDPVNYIRANWIRPEDLHLYEKLGYTNYKIVERNTPTSILLDRVKAYHDRRYDGNLLYLFQNYAYPLEKFADREKDAFSRKRMIKYFIKPKAVNLVKFLKVVEFGDKGSVLFPLRGKNPVYIDNRKLDGFIDFFLANSCKSKDCDTCRYCHRWAEKAVEIDPQWKEEMSPIYERLLGEIYGGGFWESYFDTAKNALVKDVSQRREIFHDIKYFTRILKTMS
;
A
#
# COMPACT_ATOMS: atom_id res chain seq x y z
N MET A 1 7.14 22.74 5.01
CA MET A 1 6.85 21.38 4.53
C MET A 1 7.71 20.38 5.29
N LYS A 2 7.18 19.20 5.62
CA LYS A 2 7.92 18.09 6.21
C LYS A 2 7.33 16.73 5.82
N PHE A 3 8.15 15.68 5.85
CA PHE A 3 7.77 14.34 5.38
C PHE A 3 7.71 13.29 6.50
N SER A 4 6.67 12.45 6.47
CA SER A 4 6.56 11.18 7.19
C SER A 4 6.78 10.04 6.19
N VAL A 5 7.86 9.26 6.34
CA VAL A 5 8.32 8.31 5.31
C VAL A 5 8.25 6.88 5.81
N ALA A 6 7.84 5.96 4.94
CA ALA A 6 7.84 4.54 5.25
C ALA A 6 9.25 4.04 5.58
N CYS A 7 9.37 3.19 6.59
CA CYS A 7 10.64 2.58 6.97
C CYS A 7 10.91 1.28 6.20
N SER A 8 12.11 1.13 5.64
CA SER A 8 12.63 -0.14 5.08
C SER A 8 13.42 -0.98 6.10
N PHE A 9 13.69 -0.44 7.29
CA PHE A 9 14.59 -0.98 8.32
C PHE A 9 16.05 -1.16 7.86
N ASN A 10 16.43 -0.50 6.77
CA ASN A 10 17.81 -0.39 6.31
C ASN A 10 18.40 0.93 6.82
N GLU A 11 19.55 0.88 7.50
CA GLU A 11 20.20 2.07 8.04
C GLU A 11 20.67 3.04 6.94
N ALA A 12 20.93 2.54 5.74
CA ALA A 12 21.21 3.39 4.58
C ALA A 12 20.06 4.37 4.26
N LEU A 13 18.82 4.04 4.65
CA LEU A 13 17.69 4.95 4.55
C LEU A 13 17.89 6.17 5.48
N LEU A 14 18.35 5.96 6.71
CA LEU A 14 18.56 7.05 7.67
C LEU A 14 19.59 8.06 7.13
N GLU A 15 20.71 7.57 6.62
CA GLU A 15 21.73 8.42 6.02
C GLU A 15 21.21 9.15 4.79
N GLY A 16 20.58 8.42 3.87
CA GLY A 16 20.06 8.99 2.62
C GLY A 16 18.95 10.02 2.81
N LEU A 17 18.25 10.02 3.95
CA LEU A 17 17.21 10.98 4.27
C LEU A 17 17.72 12.29 4.88
N SER A 18 18.97 12.32 5.37
CA SER A 18 19.55 13.49 6.05
C SER A 18 19.48 14.81 5.27
N PRO A 19 19.60 14.83 3.92
CA PRO A 19 19.48 16.08 3.15
C PRO A 19 18.05 16.62 3.02
N TYR A 20 17.03 15.85 3.40
CA TYR A 20 15.63 16.16 3.11
C TYR A 20 14.87 16.50 4.40
N PRO A 21 13.76 17.28 4.33
CA PRO A 21 12.97 17.67 5.50
C PRO A 21 12.06 16.53 5.98
N VAL A 22 12.63 15.36 6.27
CA VAL A 22 11.95 14.25 6.92
C VAL A 22 11.96 14.49 8.42
N TYR A 23 10.81 14.34 9.07
CA TYR A 23 10.71 14.49 10.53
C TYR A 23 10.35 13.17 11.22
N GLU A 24 9.73 12.23 10.52
CA GLU A 24 9.26 10.96 11.11
C GLU A 24 9.44 9.81 10.12
N LEU A 25 9.87 8.66 10.65
CA LEU A 25 9.75 7.36 10.00
C LEU A 25 8.63 6.55 10.61
N TYR A 26 7.94 5.74 9.81
CA TYR A 26 6.89 4.86 10.32
C TYR A 26 7.05 3.40 9.88
N GLY A 27 6.73 2.49 10.79
CA GLY A 27 6.88 1.05 10.57
C GLY A 27 6.11 0.22 11.59
N LYS A 28 6.18 -1.11 11.45
CA LYS A 28 5.74 -2.05 12.50
C LYS A 28 6.50 -3.36 12.41
N LEU A 29 6.31 -4.21 13.43
CA LEU A 29 6.77 -5.60 13.38
C LEU A 29 6.13 -6.38 12.24
N THR A 30 6.84 -7.36 11.68
CA THR A 30 6.34 -8.23 10.59
C THR A 30 5.02 -8.92 10.95
N SER A 31 4.86 -9.27 12.22
CA SER A 31 3.62 -9.78 12.79
C SER A 31 3.51 -9.35 14.25
N ASP A 32 2.32 -8.94 14.66
CA ASP A 32 1.95 -8.74 16.05
C ASP A 32 0.56 -9.29 16.33
N TYR A 33 0.09 -9.13 17.57
CA TYR A 33 -1.18 -9.67 18.02
C TYR A 33 -2.39 -9.05 17.30
N PHE A 34 -2.34 -7.76 16.99
CA PHE A 34 -3.50 -6.99 16.50
C PHE A 34 -3.57 -6.90 14.97
N GLY A 35 -2.45 -7.09 14.26
CA GLY A 35 -2.36 -6.88 12.82
C GLY A 35 -2.18 -5.39 12.47
N GLY A 36 -2.16 -5.08 11.18
CA GLY A 36 -1.98 -3.73 10.64
C GLY A 36 -2.36 -3.65 9.17
N GLY A 37 -2.17 -2.49 8.54
CA GLY A 37 -2.68 -2.24 7.19
C GLY A 37 -2.02 -3.00 6.02
N ARG A 38 -1.12 -3.97 6.25
CA ARG A 38 -0.41 -4.72 5.18
C ARG A 38 -0.11 -6.16 5.62
N PRO A 39 -0.25 -7.16 4.73
CA PRO A 39 0.09 -8.55 5.00
C PRO A 39 1.56 -8.72 5.40
N SER A 40 1.82 -9.65 6.32
CA SER A 40 3.17 -9.92 6.84
C SER A 40 4.18 -10.32 5.76
N PHE A 41 3.72 -10.92 4.66
CA PHE A 41 4.60 -11.38 3.58
C PHE A 41 5.11 -10.25 2.66
N TYR A 42 4.49 -9.06 2.69
CA TYR A 42 4.99 -7.89 1.96
C TYR A 42 5.97 -7.03 2.78
N LEU A 43 6.06 -7.23 4.10
CA LEU A 43 6.85 -6.39 5.00
C LEU A 43 8.26 -6.96 5.23
N PRO A 44 9.28 -6.13 5.46
CA PRO A 44 10.59 -6.61 5.93
C PRO A 44 10.46 -7.52 7.16
N SER A 45 11.30 -8.55 7.27
CA SER A 45 11.38 -9.39 8.49
C SER A 45 12.08 -8.59 9.58
N ILE A 46 11.34 -8.17 10.61
CA ILE A 46 11.85 -7.34 11.70
C ILE A 46 11.34 -7.86 13.04
N GLY A 47 12.27 -8.16 13.94
CA GLY A 47 12.01 -8.54 15.33
C GLY A 47 11.99 -7.35 16.30
N LYS A 48 11.65 -7.60 17.56
CA LYS A 48 11.63 -6.57 18.62
C LYS A 48 12.98 -5.88 18.82
N ASN A 49 14.05 -6.67 18.99
CA ASN A 49 15.39 -6.14 19.25
C ASN A 49 15.92 -5.33 18.05
N GLU A 50 15.58 -5.73 16.83
CA GLU A 50 15.96 -4.99 15.64
C GLU A 50 15.20 -3.66 15.53
N LEU A 51 13.89 -3.67 15.84
CA LEU A 51 13.09 -2.43 15.90
C LEU A 51 13.64 -1.47 16.95
N GLU A 52 13.93 -1.95 18.15
CA GLU A 52 14.48 -1.14 19.24
C GLU A 52 15.78 -0.45 18.84
N ARG A 53 16.74 -1.21 18.27
CA ARG A 53 17.99 -0.62 17.74
C ARG A 53 17.72 0.41 16.65
N TYR A 54 16.77 0.14 15.76
CA TYR A 54 16.43 1.05 14.67
C TYR A 54 15.79 2.35 15.17
N VAL A 55 14.90 2.26 16.17
CA VAL A 55 14.29 3.43 16.82
C VAL A 55 15.39 4.29 17.45
N LYS A 56 16.32 3.69 18.20
CA LYS A 56 17.47 4.41 18.76
C LYS A 56 18.27 5.15 17.69
N LYS A 57 18.61 4.49 16.57
CA LYS A 57 19.34 5.11 15.46
C LYS A 57 18.54 6.21 14.76
N THR A 58 17.21 6.06 14.70
CA THR A 58 16.30 7.09 14.17
C THR A 58 16.39 8.36 15.04
N HIS A 59 16.35 8.21 16.37
CA HIS A 59 16.52 9.32 17.31
C HIS A 59 17.91 9.94 17.28
N GLU A 60 18.98 9.15 17.09
CA GLU A 60 20.35 9.64 16.92
C GLU A 60 20.49 10.59 15.71
N LYS A 61 19.59 10.49 14.73
CA LYS A 61 19.48 11.39 13.57
C LYS A 61 18.49 12.55 13.77
N GLY A 62 17.91 12.69 14.96
CA GLY A 62 16.91 13.71 15.27
C GLY A 62 15.54 13.47 14.62
N LEU A 63 15.25 12.24 14.19
CA LEU A 63 13.99 11.85 13.58
C LEU A 63 13.07 11.19 14.61
N GLU A 64 11.76 11.39 14.47
CA GLU A 64 10.74 10.69 15.25
C GLU A 64 10.45 9.30 14.64
N PHE A 65 9.96 8.36 15.46
CA PHE A 65 9.47 7.07 15.00
C PHE A 65 8.00 6.83 15.37
N ASN A 66 7.22 6.40 14.38
CA ASN A 66 5.79 6.11 14.48
C ASN A 66 5.49 4.62 14.29
N TYR A 67 4.94 3.98 15.31
CA TYR A 67 4.52 2.58 15.22
C TYR A 67 3.10 2.43 14.67
N LEU A 68 2.89 1.52 13.73
CA LEU A 68 1.57 1.27 13.14
C LEU A 68 0.78 0.18 13.89
N LEU A 69 -0.26 0.61 14.61
CA LEU A 69 -1.28 -0.24 15.24
C LEU A 69 -2.66 0.00 14.59
N ASN A 70 -2.68 -0.04 13.26
CA ASN A 70 -3.80 0.44 12.44
C ASN A 70 -4.63 -0.68 11.79
N ALA A 71 -4.83 -1.79 12.48
CA ALA A 71 -5.75 -2.84 12.04
C ALA A 71 -7.18 -2.28 11.93
N SER A 72 -7.82 -2.49 10.77
CA SER A 72 -9.19 -2.03 10.52
C SER A 72 -10.24 -2.79 11.34
N SER A 73 -9.95 -4.04 11.68
CA SER A 73 -10.75 -4.92 12.54
C SER A 73 -9.83 -5.91 13.24
N MET A 74 -10.15 -6.25 14.50
CA MET A 74 -9.43 -7.24 15.32
C MET A 74 -10.36 -8.34 15.86
N GLY A 75 -11.59 -8.45 15.33
CA GLY A 75 -12.54 -9.48 15.76
C GLY A 75 -12.91 -9.41 17.24
N ASN A 76 -12.99 -8.20 17.82
CA ASN A 76 -13.28 -7.93 19.23
C ASN A 76 -12.24 -8.49 20.23
N MET A 77 -11.09 -8.95 19.77
CA MET A 77 -10.02 -9.43 20.66
C MET A 77 -9.58 -8.35 21.64
N GLU A 78 -9.59 -7.07 21.25
CA GLU A 78 -9.21 -5.92 22.05
C GLU A 78 -10.08 -5.73 23.31
N TYR A 79 -11.29 -6.28 23.35
CA TYR A 79 -12.23 -6.16 24.47
C TYR A 79 -12.20 -7.36 25.44
N THR A 80 -11.23 -8.26 25.28
CA THR A 80 -11.05 -9.43 26.15
C THR A 80 -9.95 -9.19 27.20
N ILE A 81 -9.94 -9.99 28.27
CA ILE A 81 -8.86 -9.96 29.28
C ILE A 81 -7.50 -10.27 28.63
N GLU A 82 -7.44 -11.29 27.75
CA GLU A 82 -6.23 -11.62 26.99
C GLU A 82 -5.79 -10.42 26.14
N GLY A 83 -6.71 -9.85 25.36
CA GLY A 83 -6.44 -8.69 24.52
C GLY A 83 -5.91 -7.50 25.32
N GLN A 84 -6.53 -7.16 26.44
CA GLN A 84 -6.05 -6.08 27.31
C GLN A 84 -4.64 -6.32 27.85
N ARG A 85 -4.30 -7.56 28.22
CA ARG A 85 -2.94 -7.94 28.64
C ARG A 85 -1.94 -7.76 27.49
N GLU A 86 -2.29 -8.17 26.28
CA GLU A 86 -1.44 -8.00 25.09
C GLU A 86 -1.30 -6.52 24.69
N ILE A 87 -2.35 -5.71 24.83
CA ILE A 87 -2.30 -4.26 24.61
C ILE A 87 -1.30 -3.63 25.58
N ASN A 88 -1.41 -3.92 26.87
CA ASN A 88 -0.52 -3.36 27.89
C ASN A 88 0.94 -3.80 27.67
N ARG A 89 1.16 -5.07 27.32
CA ARG A 89 2.51 -5.58 27.00
C ARG A 89 3.10 -4.87 25.77
N MET A 90 2.29 -4.68 24.72
CA MET A 90 2.73 -4.01 23.50
C MET A 90 3.03 -2.54 23.74
N LEU A 91 2.08 -1.79 24.31
CA LEU A 91 2.23 -0.35 24.54
C LEU A 91 3.29 -0.05 25.60
N GLY A 92 3.42 -0.88 26.64
CA GLY A 92 4.50 -0.78 27.63
C GLY A 92 5.88 -0.90 26.98
N TRP A 93 6.08 -1.92 26.15
CA TRP A 93 7.32 -2.08 25.39
C TRP A 93 7.56 -0.94 24.40
N LEU A 94 6.53 -0.48 23.67
CA LEU A 94 6.67 0.67 22.77
C LEU A 94 7.07 1.95 23.52
N ASN A 95 6.57 2.12 24.74
CA ASN A 95 6.95 3.23 25.61
C ASN A 95 8.40 3.09 26.13
N GLU A 96 8.83 1.88 26.49
CA GLU A 96 10.22 1.59 26.92
C GLU A 96 11.24 1.93 25.84
N ILE A 97 10.96 1.58 24.58
CA ILE A 97 11.82 1.93 23.43
C ILE A 97 11.66 3.38 22.96
N LYS A 98 10.86 4.18 23.68
CA LYS A 98 10.63 5.62 23.45
C LYS A 98 10.03 5.94 22.09
N ILE A 99 9.01 5.18 21.65
CA ILE A 99 8.26 5.54 20.45
C ILE A 99 7.65 6.94 20.58
N ASP A 100 7.71 7.76 19.53
CA ASP A 100 7.18 9.13 19.56
C ASP A 100 5.68 9.15 19.28
N SER A 101 5.23 8.29 18.36
CA SER A 101 3.82 8.23 17.99
C SER A 101 3.33 6.82 17.66
N VAL A 102 2.02 6.63 17.76
CA VAL A 102 1.33 5.41 17.33
C VAL A 102 0.18 5.77 16.38
N THR A 103 0.19 5.20 15.19
CA THR A 103 -0.91 5.33 14.24
C THR A 103 -1.96 4.25 14.50
N VAL A 104 -3.19 4.68 14.78
CA VAL A 104 -4.33 3.81 15.14
C VAL A 104 -5.46 3.91 14.12
N ALA A 105 -6.30 2.88 14.06
CA ALA A 105 -7.47 2.84 13.17
C ALA A 105 -8.80 2.71 13.95
N ASN A 106 -8.85 3.03 15.24
CA ASN A 106 -10.10 3.09 15.99
C ASN A 106 -10.02 4.07 17.17
N VAL A 107 -11.18 4.56 17.60
CA VAL A 107 -11.30 5.51 18.72
C VAL A 107 -10.92 4.89 20.06
N PHE A 108 -11.10 3.56 20.21
CA PHE A 108 -10.76 2.84 21.42
C PHE A 108 -9.27 2.96 21.74
N PHE A 109 -8.39 2.60 20.80
CA PHE A 109 -6.94 2.74 20.97
C PHE A 109 -6.53 4.19 21.16
N LEU A 110 -7.16 5.13 20.45
CA LEU A 110 -6.86 6.54 20.64
C LEU A 110 -7.11 6.95 22.08
N LYS A 111 -8.32 6.72 22.61
CA LYS A 111 -8.65 7.07 24.00
C LYS A 111 -7.80 6.30 24.99
N LEU A 112 -7.52 5.02 24.73
CA LEU A 112 -6.70 4.16 25.59
C LEU A 112 -5.27 4.67 25.69
N ILE A 113 -4.61 4.99 24.57
CA ILE A 113 -3.23 5.48 24.55
C ILE A 113 -3.16 6.86 25.22
N LYS A 114 -4.06 7.80 24.86
CA LYS A 114 -4.08 9.13 25.50
C LYS A 114 -4.30 9.05 27.01
N LYS A 115 -5.00 8.02 27.51
CA LYS A 115 -5.22 7.81 28.95
C LYS A 115 -4.05 7.12 29.66
N ARG A 116 -3.47 6.07 29.06
CA ARG A 116 -2.46 5.21 29.71
C ARG A 116 -1.01 5.61 29.43
N TYR A 117 -0.75 6.25 28.29
CA TYR A 117 0.56 6.67 27.80
C TYR A 117 0.48 8.08 27.20
N PRO A 118 0.17 9.12 28.00
CA PRO A 118 -0.09 10.47 27.51
C PRO A 118 1.11 11.12 26.80
N ASN A 119 2.32 10.60 27.01
CA ASN A 119 3.55 11.03 26.35
C ASN A 119 3.66 10.55 24.88
N ILE A 120 2.87 9.55 24.47
CA ILE A 120 2.87 9.04 23.09
C ILE A 120 1.84 9.81 22.27
N LYS A 121 2.27 10.42 21.15
CA LYS A 121 1.37 11.08 20.20
C LYS A 121 0.50 10.02 19.49
N VAL A 122 -0.78 10.30 19.26
CA VAL A 122 -1.68 9.40 18.56
C VAL A 122 -2.07 9.97 17.20
N ARG A 123 -1.80 9.18 16.15
CA ARG A 123 -2.15 9.51 14.78
C ARG A 123 -3.35 8.68 14.32
N VAL A 124 -4.31 9.29 13.63
CA VAL A 124 -5.44 8.59 13.02
C VAL A 124 -5.07 8.13 11.62
N SER A 125 -5.24 6.84 11.33
CA SER A 125 -4.94 6.22 10.04
C SER A 125 -5.90 6.67 8.93
N SER A 126 -5.37 6.77 7.71
CA SER A 126 -6.12 7.08 6.48
C SER A 126 -7.28 6.11 6.20
N HIS A 127 -7.11 4.83 6.58
CA HIS A 127 -8.14 3.77 6.60
C HIS A 127 -9.43 4.07 7.41
N ARG A 128 -9.54 5.22 8.08
CA ARG A 128 -10.77 5.71 8.71
C ARG A 128 -11.60 6.63 7.82
N TYR A 129 -11.18 6.83 6.57
CA TYR A 129 -11.93 7.62 5.59
C TYR A 129 -12.24 9.01 6.13
N THR A 130 -11.28 9.66 6.79
CA THR A 130 -11.46 11.03 7.27
C THR A 130 -11.43 11.97 6.06
N ASP A 131 -12.63 12.30 5.58
CA ASP A 131 -12.88 12.90 4.25
C ASP A 131 -13.82 14.12 4.30
N ASN A 132 -14.10 14.61 5.51
CA ASN A 132 -14.92 15.79 5.72
C ASN A 132 -14.65 16.47 7.07
N PRO A 133 -15.04 17.74 7.24
CA PRO A 133 -14.78 18.52 8.44
C PRO A 133 -15.40 17.95 9.74
N ARG A 134 -16.54 17.27 9.65
CA ARG A 134 -17.21 16.68 10.83
C ARG A 134 -16.39 15.52 11.40
N LYS A 135 -15.82 14.67 10.53
CA LYS A 135 -14.89 13.61 10.94
C LYS A 135 -13.61 14.19 11.54
N ILE A 136 -13.11 15.32 11.04
CA ILE A 136 -11.97 16.03 11.64
C ILE A 136 -12.28 16.43 13.08
N ARG A 137 -13.42 17.11 13.33
CA ARG A 137 -13.85 17.50 14.68
C ARG A 137 -13.99 16.29 15.60
N PHE A 138 -14.62 15.21 15.14
CA PHE A 138 -14.74 13.97 15.91
C PHE A 138 -13.39 13.45 16.42
N TRP A 139 -12.38 13.38 15.54
CA TRP A 139 -11.05 12.89 15.93
C TRP A 139 -10.28 13.89 16.79
N LYS A 140 -10.43 15.19 16.54
CA LYS A 140 -9.89 16.27 17.36
C LYS A 140 -10.43 16.20 18.79
N ASP A 141 -11.75 16.14 18.94
CA ASP A 141 -12.44 16.04 20.25
C ASP A 141 -12.10 14.71 20.95
N ALA A 142 -11.77 13.68 20.18
CA ALA A 142 -11.28 12.42 20.72
C ALA A 142 -9.87 12.57 21.35
N GLY A 143 -9.07 13.53 20.90
CA GLY A 143 -7.70 13.79 21.37
C GLY A 143 -6.60 13.35 20.39
N ALA A 144 -6.90 13.29 19.09
CA ALA A 144 -5.89 13.01 18.06
C ALA A 144 -4.84 14.12 17.97
N ASP A 145 -3.56 13.76 17.88
CA ASP A 145 -2.46 14.72 17.67
C ASP A 145 -2.23 14.97 16.16
N CYS A 146 -2.45 13.94 15.34
CA CYS A 146 -2.42 14.05 13.89
C CYS A 146 -3.50 13.18 13.23
N ILE A 147 -4.05 13.64 12.11
CA ILE A 147 -4.99 12.89 11.28
C ILE A 147 -4.40 12.72 9.88
N VAL A 148 -4.17 11.47 9.48
CA VAL A 148 -3.86 11.16 8.08
C VAL A 148 -5.17 11.15 7.31
N ILE A 149 -5.27 12.04 6.32
CA ILE A 149 -6.47 12.25 5.52
C ILE A 149 -6.74 11.03 4.63
N SER A 150 -8.02 10.79 4.34
CA SER A 150 -8.48 9.71 3.48
C SER A 150 -7.81 9.76 2.11
N GLU A 151 -7.07 8.71 1.77
CA GLU A 151 -6.33 8.63 0.52
C GLU A 151 -7.25 8.30 -0.67
N VAL A 152 -8.48 7.84 -0.43
CA VAL A 152 -9.33 7.30 -1.49
C VAL A 152 -10.29 8.30 -2.11
N ASN A 153 -10.55 9.48 -1.55
CA ASN A 153 -11.67 10.30 -2.04
C ASN A 153 -11.50 11.81 -2.01
N ILE A 154 -10.49 12.37 -1.30
CA ILE A 154 -10.52 13.79 -0.98
C ILE A 154 -9.34 14.65 -1.44
N HIS A 155 -8.24 14.06 -1.92
CA HIS A 155 -7.06 14.84 -2.34
C HIS A 155 -7.32 15.79 -3.53
N ARG A 156 -8.38 15.59 -4.30
CA ARG A 156 -8.76 16.48 -5.42
C ARG A 156 -9.98 17.35 -5.11
N GLU A 157 -10.45 17.35 -3.87
CA GLU A 157 -11.64 18.07 -3.44
C GLU A 157 -11.24 19.31 -2.64
N PHE A 158 -10.67 20.32 -3.32
CA PHE A 158 -10.00 21.48 -2.69
C PHE A 158 -10.89 22.23 -1.68
N LYS A 159 -12.16 22.48 -2.01
CA LYS A 159 -13.12 23.12 -1.08
C LYS A 159 -13.34 22.31 0.20
N VAL A 160 -13.26 20.98 0.11
CA VAL A 160 -13.43 20.11 1.27
C VAL A 160 -12.15 20.06 2.09
N LEU A 161 -10.98 20.02 1.43
CA LEU A 161 -9.69 20.13 2.10
C LEU A 161 -9.56 21.44 2.88
N GLU A 162 -9.95 22.56 2.29
CA GLU A 162 -10.02 23.86 2.97
C GLU A 162 -10.87 23.81 4.25
N ALA A 163 -12.13 23.37 4.13
CA ALA A 163 -13.02 23.24 5.28
C ALA A 163 -12.51 22.22 6.34
N MET A 164 -11.77 21.18 5.92
CA MET A 164 -11.14 20.23 6.82
C MET A 164 -9.97 20.87 7.57
N ARG A 165 -9.17 21.69 6.89
CA ARG A 165 -8.09 22.45 7.52
C ARG A 165 -8.62 23.40 8.58
N GLU A 166 -9.68 24.15 8.26
CA GLU A 166 -10.36 25.06 9.19
C GLU A 166 -10.87 24.31 10.42
N ALA A 167 -11.55 23.17 10.23
CA ALA A 167 -12.09 22.38 11.33
C ALA A 167 -11.01 21.81 12.27
N ALA A 168 -9.83 21.51 11.74
CA ALA A 168 -8.71 21.07 12.55
C ALA A 168 -8.11 22.24 13.37
N GLY A 169 -8.05 23.44 12.79
CA GLY A 169 -7.33 24.58 13.37
C GLY A 169 -5.86 24.26 13.61
N ASP A 170 -5.25 24.93 14.59
CA ASP A 170 -3.83 24.76 14.95
C ASP A 170 -3.57 23.62 15.93
N THR A 171 -4.64 23.02 16.48
CA THR A 171 -4.54 22.01 17.54
C THR A 171 -4.24 20.60 17.04
N VAL A 172 -4.54 20.31 15.76
CA VAL A 172 -4.40 18.97 15.18
C VAL A 172 -3.71 19.06 13.83
N GLU A 173 -2.64 18.29 13.67
CA GLU A 173 -1.93 18.23 12.41
C GLU A 173 -2.69 17.38 11.38
N LEU A 174 -2.73 17.81 10.11
CA LEU A 174 -3.31 17.02 9.02
C LEU A 174 -2.20 16.58 8.07
N SER A 175 -2.18 15.30 7.73
CA SER A 175 -1.17 14.68 6.87
C SER A 175 -1.82 14.12 5.60
N LEU A 176 -1.29 14.47 4.43
CA LEU A 176 -1.77 13.98 3.14
C LEU A 176 -0.84 12.89 2.60
N ILE A 177 -1.39 11.78 2.11
CA ILE A 177 -0.60 10.76 1.40
C ILE A 177 -0.41 11.22 -0.05
N VAL A 178 0.80 11.60 -0.42
CA VAL A 178 1.04 12.23 -1.73
C VAL A 178 1.12 11.21 -2.87
N ASN A 179 1.66 10.02 -2.61
CA ASN A 179 1.93 9.04 -3.66
C ASN A 179 1.01 7.82 -3.60
N ASN A 180 -0.30 8.07 -3.51
CA ASN A 180 -1.29 7.01 -3.40
C ASN A 180 -1.55 6.29 -4.74
N TRP A 181 -1.65 4.96 -4.70
CA TRP A 181 -1.99 4.09 -5.83
C TRP A 181 -3.50 3.87 -6.01
N CYS A 182 -4.28 4.01 -4.94
CA CYS A 182 -5.70 3.69 -4.96
C CYS A 182 -6.48 4.69 -5.83
N ARG A 183 -7.49 4.18 -6.55
CA ARG A 183 -8.43 4.98 -7.34
C ARG A 183 -9.24 5.91 -6.43
N GLN A 184 -9.54 7.12 -6.92
CA GLN A 184 -10.53 8.00 -6.32
C GLN A 184 -11.91 7.33 -6.28
N ASP A 185 -12.59 7.46 -5.14
CA ASP A 185 -13.89 6.88 -4.79
C ASP A 185 -13.94 5.35 -4.97
N CYS A 186 -12.86 4.66 -4.57
CA CYS A 186 -12.76 3.21 -4.66
C CYS A 186 -13.77 2.49 -3.75
N ALA A 187 -14.81 1.91 -4.34
CA ALA A 187 -15.88 1.18 -3.64
C ALA A 187 -15.39 -0.03 -2.83
N ILE A 188 -14.27 -0.64 -3.24
CA ILE A 188 -13.72 -1.83 -2.56
C ILE A 188 -12.66 -1.50 -1.51
N ALA A 189 -12.34 -0.22 -1.27
CA ALA A 189 -11.28 0.18 -0.33
C ALA A 189 -11.52 -0.34 1.10
N GLY A 190 -12.79 -0.30 1.56
CA GLY A 190 -13.19 -0.81 2.87
C GLY A 190 -12.82 -2.29 3.05
N ASN A 191 -13.25 -3.11 2.10
CA ASN A 191 -12.97 -4.54 2.09
C ASN A 191 -11.46 -4.82 1.96
N HIS A 192 -10.76 -4.05 1.11
CA HIS A 192 -9.31 -4.19 0.95
C HIS A 192 -8.57 -3.95 2.27
N ALA A 193 -8.87 -2.85 2.96
CA ALA A 193 -8.24 -2.52 4.24
C ALA A 193 -8.49 -3.58 5.32
N VAL A 194 -9.69 -4.20 5.34
CA VAL A 194 -10.02 -5.29 6.26
C VAL A 194 -9.28 -6.58 5.89
N GLY A 195 -9.25 -6.95 4.61
CA GLY A 195 -8.52 -8.12 4.13
C GLY A 195 -7.02 -8.05 4.42
N LEU A 196 -6.39 -6.88 4.19
CA LEU A 196 -4.99 -6.65 4.54
C LEU A 196 -4.73 -6.75 6.06
N SER A 197 -5.68 -6.26 6.88
CA SER A 197 -5.61 -6.39 8.34
C SER A 197 -5.62 -7.85 8.77
N ALA A 198 -6.57 -8.64 8.27
CA ALA A 198 -6.67 -10.07 8.56
C ALA A 198 -5.43 -10.86 8.09
N ALA A 199 -4.86 -10.52 6.93
CA ALA A 199 -3.67 -11.18 6.40
C ALA A 199 -2.37 -10.88 7.19
N SER A 200 -2.41 -9.92 8.11
CA SER A 200 -1.26 -9.49 8.93
C SER A 200 -1.33 -9.90 10.40
N GLN A 201 -2.45 -10.49 10.82
CA GLN A 201 -2.66 -10.97 12.19
C GLN A 201 -1.95 -12.30 12.42
N LYS A 202 -1.29 -12.46 13.58
CA LYS A 202 -0.52 -13.66 13.93
C LYS A 202 -1.35 -14.97 13.87
N LYS A 203 -2.65 -14.91 14.15
CA LYS A 203 -3.55 -16.08 14.14
C LYS A 203 -4.27 -16.29 12.80
N SER A 204 -3.89 -15.59 11.73
CA SER A 204 -4.53 -15.71 10.41
C SER A 204 -4.27 -17.09 9.79
N LYS A 205 -5.35 -17.84 9.52
CA LYS A 205 -5.29 -19.19 8.91
C LYS A 205 -5.59 -19.19 7.41
N GLY A 206 -6.05 -18.07 6.85
CA GLY A 206 -6.44 -17.94 5.45
C GLY A 206 -5.28 -17.90 4.46
N PHE A 207 -5.58 -18.15 3.18
CA PHE A 207 -4.67 -17.87 2.08
C PHE A 207 -4.75 -16.39 1.71
N PRO A 208 -3.63 -15.64 1.72
CA PRO A 208 -3.68 -14.19 1.61
C PRO A 208 -3.67 -13.72 0.14
N LEU A 209 -4.67 -14.14 -0.64
CA LEU A 209 -4.88 -13.62 -1.99
C LEU A 209 -5.40 -12.19 -1.91
N ASP A 210 -4.63 -11.22 -2.39
CA ASP A 210 -5.09 -9.84 -2.53
C ASP A 210 -5.97 -9.69 -3.78
N PHE A 211 -7.19 -10.21 -3.68
CA PHE A 211 -8.17 -10.17 -4.76
C PHE A 211 -8.52 -8.73 -5.19
N CYS A 212 -8.55 -7.80 -4.22
CA CYS A 212 -8.81 -6.38 -4.52
C CYS A 212 -7.72 -5.80 -5.43
N SER A 213 -6.44 -6.11 -5.16
CA SER A 213 -5.32 -5.72 -6.02
C SER A 213 -5.41 -6.37 -7.40
N LEU A 214 -5.70 -7.67 -7.47
CA LEU A 214 -5.87 -8.39 -8.74
C LEU A 214 -6.95 -7.74 -9.62
N TYR A 215 -8.14 -7.51 -9.05
CA TYR A 215 -9.26 -6.86 -9.72
C TYR A 215 -8.93 -5.42 -10.16
N CYS A 216 -8.30 -4.65 -9.28
CA CYS A 216 -7.95 -3.24 -9.53
C CYS A 216 -6.90 -3.08 -10.64
N ASN A 217 -5.95 -4.01 -10.74
CA ASN A 217 -4.93 -4.01 -11.80
C ASN A 217 -5.51 -4.50 -13.14
N HIS A 218 -6.39 -5.50 -13.14
CA HIS A 218 -7.12 -5.90 -14.36
C HIS A 218 -7.93 -4.72 -14.93
N MET A 219 -8.63 -3.98 -14.07
CA MET A 219 -9.36 -2.77 -14.46
C MET A 219 -8.44 -1.69 -15.07
N ARG A 220 -7.20 -1.55 -14.60
CA ARG A 220 -6.22 -0.60 -15.17
C ARG A 220 -5.70 -1.03 -16.53
N LEU A 221 -5.49 -2.33 -16.72
CA LEU A 221 -5.06 -2.88 -18.01
C LEU A 221 -6.12 -2.64 -19.10
N ASN A 222 -7.39 -2.84 -18.74
CA ASN A 222 -8.51 -2.69 -19.67
C ASN A 222 -8.92 -1.23 -19.89
N ASP A 223 -8.85 -0.41 -18.84
CA ASP A 223 -9.23 1.00 -18.87
C ASP A 223 -8.11 1.87 -18.25
N PRO A 224 -7.16 2.36 -19.07
CA PRO A 224 -5.98 3.11 -18.62
C PRO A 224 -6.31 4.41 -17.89
N VAL A 225 -7.53 4.95 -18.02
CA VAL A 225 -7.95 6.12 -17.24
C VAL A 225 -7.81 5.89 -15.74
N ASN A 226 -7.86 4.63 -15.28
CA ASN A 226 -7.76 4.28 -13.88
C ASN A 226 -6.37 4.52 -13.27
N TYR A 227 -5.33 4.72 -14.10
CA TYR A 227 -4.03 5.25 -13.65
C TYR A 227 -4.11 6.73 -13.28
N ILE A 228 -4.84 7.53 -14.06
CA ILE A 228 -5.04 8.97 -13.81
C ILE A 228 -6.05 9.20 -12.69
N ARG A 229 -7.07 8.35 -12.57
CA ARG A 229 -8.04 8.37 -11.46
C ARG A 229 -7.41 7.97 -10.11
N ALA A 230 -6.20 7.44 -10.06
CA ALA A 230 -5.50 7.20 -8.79
C ALA A 230 -5.25 8.53 -8.06
N ASN A 231 -5.41 8.54 -6.74
CA ASN A 231 -5.46 9.77 -5.95
C ASN A 231 -4.08 10.26 -5.49
N TRP A 232 -3.10 10.19 -6.39
CA TRP A 232 -1.78 10.79 -6.20
C TRP A 232 -1.84 12.32 -6.33
N ILE A 233 -0.82 12.96 -5.75
CA ILE A 233 -0.51 14.39 -5.84
C ILE A 233 0.88 14.46 -6.48
N ARG A 234 1.04 15.18 -7.59
CA ARG A 234 2.38 15.32 -8.20
C ARG A 234 3.27 16.22 -7.34
N PRO A 235 4.60 16.03 -7.35
CA PRO A 235 5.52 16.95 -6.70
C PRO A 235 5.30 18.43 -7.06
N GLU A 236 4.99 18.69 -8.34
CA GLU A 236 4.75 20.03 -8.89
C GLU A 236 3.50 20.69 -8.25
N ASP A 237 2.50 19.88 -7.89
CA ASP A 237 1.20 20.36 -7.43
C ASP A 237 1.17 20.62 -5.91
N LEU A 238 2.23 20.29 -5.16
CA LEU A 238 2.28 20.43 -3.70
C LEU A 238 1.97 21.86 -3.22
N HIS A 239 2.44 22.86 -3.97
CA HIS A 239 2.27 24.28 -3.62
C HIS A 239 0.78 24.68 -3.48
N LEU A 240 -0.13 23.99 -4.16
CA LEU A 240 -1.58 24.23 -4.05
C LEU A 240 -2.12 23.78 -2.68
N TYR A 241 -1.60 22.68 -2.14
CA TYR A 241 -1.99 22.16 -0.83
C TYR A 241 -1.35 22.97 0.31
N GLU A 242 -0.14 23.49 0.09
CA GLU A 242 0.53 24.37 1.06
C GLU A 242 -0.22 25.69 1.24
N LYS A 243 -0.79 26.26 0.15
CA LYS A 243 -1.68 27.42 0.22
C LYS A 243 -2.91 27.17 1.09
N LEU A 244 -3.40 25.93 1.14
CA LEU A 244 -4.47 25.49 2.03
C LEU A 244 -3.99 25.18 3.46
N GLY A 245 -2.72 25.43 3.81
CA GLY A 245 -2.18 25.14 5.15
C GLY A 245 -1.81 23.68 5.40
N TYR A 246 -1.71 22.84 4.37
CA TYR A 246 -1.15 21.49 4.51
C TYR A 246 0.37 21.53 4.38
N THR A 247 1.07 21.11 5.42
CA THR A 247 2.55 21.15 5.45
C THR A 247 3.19 19.81 5.82
N ASN A 248 2.38 18.81 6.15
CA ASN A 248 2.81 17.45 6.48
C ASN A 248 2.37 16.48 5.37
N TYR A 249 3.35 15.85 4.74
CA TYR A 249 3.11 14.89 3.66
C TYR A 249 3.66 13.52 4.01
N LYS A 250 2.85 12.50 3.76
CA LYS A 250 3.19 11.11 3.99
C LYS A 250 3.54 10.42 2.69
N ILE A 251 4.72 9.79 2.64
CA ILE A 251 5.21 9.04 1.48
C ILE A 251 5.18 7.54 1.81
N VAL A 252 4.33 6.81 1.07
CA VAL A 252 4.18 5.35 1.13
C VAL A 252 5.12 4.68 0.11
N GLU A 253 5.44 3.39 0.14
CA GLU A 253 4.87 2.24 0.84
C GLU A 253 5.96 1.46 1.59
N ARG A 254 5.59 0.70 2.63
CA ARG A 254 6.54 -0.01 3.50
C ARG A 254 7.25 -1.21 2.87
N ASN A 255 6.83 -1.66 1.69
CA ASN A 255 7.49 -2.70 0.91
C ASN A 255 8.43 -2.12 -0.17
N THR A 256 8.60 -0.81 -0.21
CA THR A 256 9.40 -0.12 -1.23
C THR A 256 10.89 -0.25 -0.90
N PRO A 257 11.75 -0.58 -1.88
CA PRO A 257 13.20 -0.56 -1.68
C PRO A 257 13.70 0.81 -1.22
N THR A 258 14.77 0.81 -0.43
CA THR A 258 15.37 2.01 0.15
C THR A 258 15.70 3.06 -0.91
N SER A 259 16.31 2.65 -2.03
CA SER A 259 16.68 3.56 -3.12
C SER A 259 15.48 4.27 -3.75
N ILE A 260 14.36 3.55 -3.96
CA ILE A 260 13.13 4.11 -4.51
C ILE A 260 12.44 5.05 -3.51
N LEU A 261 12.49 4.74 -2.21
CA LEU A 261 11.99 5.66 -1.17
C LEU A 261 12.75 6.99 -1.20
N LEU A 262 14.08 6.94 -1.32
CA LEU A 262 14.92 8.13 -1.46
C LEU A 262 14.59 8.91 -2.74
N ASP A 263 14.43 8.23 -3.88
CA ASP A 263 14.03 8.87 -5.15
C ASP A 263 12.67 9.59 -5.01
N ARG A 264 11.70 8.97 -4.31
CA ARG A 264 10.39 9.57 -4.03
C ARG A 264 10.50 10.81 -3.16
N VAL A 265 11.24 10.71 -2.05
CA VAL A 265 11.45 11.85 -1.13
C VAL A 265 12.12 13.00 -1.87
N LYS A 266 13.17 12.72 -2.66
CA LYS A 266 13.85 13.70 -3.49
C LYS A 266 12.89 14.40 -4.46
N ALA A 267 12.08 13.64 -5.18
CA ALA A 267 11.12 14.20 -6.13
C ALA A 267 10.16 15.21 -5.48
N TYR A 268 9.58 14.86 -4.32
CA TYR A 268 8.69 15.77 -3.58
C TYR A 268 9.43 16.94 -2.92
N HIS A 269 10.66 16.74 -2.46
CA HIS A 269 11.52 17.82 -1.95
C HIS A 269 11.82 18.85 -3.04
N ASP A 270 12.22 18.39 -4.22
CA ASP A 270 12.58 19.22 -5.38
C ASP A 270 11.35 19.82 -6.07
N ARG A 271 10.14 19.37 -5.71
CA ARG A 271 8.86 19.77 -6.33
C ARG A 271 8.83 19.52 -7.84
N ARG A 272 9.60 18.54 -8.30
CA ARG A 272 9.72 18.22 -9.71
C ARG A 272 10.09 16.76 -9.92
N TYR A 273 9.45 16.15 -10.90
CA TYR A 273 9.81 14.82 -11.38
C TYR A 273 9.65 14.72 -12.89
N ASP A 274 10.72 14.35 -13.59
CA ASP A 274 10.70 14.18 -15.04
C ASP A 274 10.89 12.69 -15.35
N GLY A 275 9.89 12.06 -15.98
CA GLY A 275 9.91 10.63 -16.34
C GLY A 275 8.59 9.90 -16.11
N ASN A 276 8.68 8.58 -15.93
CA ASN A 276 7.53 7.72 -15.68
C ASN A 276 6.96 7.93 -14.27
N LEU A 277 5.84 8.63 -14.17
CA LEU A 277 5.21 9.00 -12.91
C LEU A 277 4.87 7.79 -12.02
N LEU A 278 4.70 6.59 -12.60
CA LEU A 278 4.48 5.35 -11.84
C LEU A 278 5.55 5.07 -10.79
N TYR A 279 6.81 5.45 -11.01
CA TYR A 279 7.86 5.20 -10.02
C TYR A 279 7.60 5.92 -8.69
N LEU A 280 6.81 7.00 -8.70
CA LEU A 280 6.46 7.70 -7.47
C LEU A 280 5.44 6.96 -6.60
N PHE A 281 4.52 6.17 -7.18
CA PHE A 281 3.38 5.63 -6.42
C PHE A 281 3.04 4.15 -6.67
N GLN A 282 3.56 3.53 -7.73
CA GLN A 282 3.36 2.11 -7.99
C GLN A 282 3.99 1.30 -6.85
N ASN A 283 3.23 0.37 -6.26
CA ASN A 283 3.64 -0.38 -5.09
C ASN A 283 4.23 -1.78 -5.42
N TYR A 284 4.53 -2.00 -6.71
CA TYR A 284 5.14 -3.19 -7.30
C TYR A 284 5.92 -2.80 -8.57
N ALA A 285 6.47 -3.77 -9.30
CA ALA A 285 7.27 -3.54 -10.51
C ALA A 285 8.51 -2.65 -10.26
N TYR A 286 9.13 -2.79 -9.09
CA TYR A 286 10.38 -2.12 -8.79
C TYR A 286 11.53 -2.72 -9.63
N PRO A 287 12.40 -1.90 -10.24
CA PRO A 287 13.54 -2.41 -11.01
C PRO A 287 14.49 -3.23 -10.13
N LEU A 288 15.01 -4.35 -10.66
CA LEU A 288 15.88 -5.27 -9.92
C LEU A 288 17.13 -4.59 -9.35
N GLU A 289 17.73 -3.67 -10.10
CA GLU A 289 18.92 -2.91 -9.74
C GLU A 289 18.72 -1.96 -8.55
N LYS A 290 17.47 -1.70 -8.16
CA LYS A 290 17.11 -0.83 -7.04
C LYS A 290 17.05 -1.56 -5.69
N PHE A 291 17.11 -2.90 -5.68
CA PHE A 291 17.07 -3.69 -4.45
C PHE A 291 18.46 -3.87 -3.83
N ALA A 292 18.61 -3.48 -2.57
CA ALA A 292 19.78 -3.83 -1.77
C ALA A 292 19.77 -5.33 -1.42
N ASP A 293 20.92 -5.92 -1.08
CA ASP A 293 21.04 -7.37 -0.84
C ASP A 293 20.08 -7.89 0.25
N ARG A 294 19.91 -7.14 1.35
CA ARG A 294 18.95 -7.48 2.41
C ARG A 294 17.49 -7.46 1.92
N GLU A 295 17.17 -6.65 0.92
CA GLU A 295 15.81 -6.49 0.39
C GLU A 295 15.46 -7.57 -0.64
N LYS A 296 16.47 -8.27 -1.20
CA LYS A 296 16.28 -9.41 -2.13
C LYS A 296 15.58 -10.61 -1.48
N ASP A 297 15.55 -10.69 -0.14
CA ASP A 297 14.74 -11.69 0.57
C ASP A 297 13.24 -11.62 0.18
N ALA A 298 12.74 -10.46 -0.23
CA ALA A 298 11.35 -10.27 -0.64
C ALA A 298 10.90 -11.25 -1.74
N PHE A 299 11.84 -11.70 -2.59
CA PHE A 299 11.61 -12.65 -3.68
C PHE A 299 12.48 -13.93 -3.54
N SER A 300 12.92 -14.27 -2.33
CA SER A 300 13.70 -15.49 -2.08
C SER A 300 12.86 -16.77 -2.15
N ARG A 301 13.49 -17.89 -2.52
CA ARG A 301 12.81 -19.21 -2.54
C ARG A 301 12.25 -19.57 -1.18
N LYS A 302 13.01 -19.29 -0.11
CA LYS A 302 12.62 -19.56 1.28
C LYS A 302 11.33 -18.85 1.65
N ARG A 303 11.20 -17.58 1.28
CA ARG A 303 10.02 -16.77 1.57
C ARG A 303 8.82 -17.23 0.75
N MET A 304 9.02 -17.57 -0.51
CA MET A 304 7.95 -18.11 -1.36
C MET A 304 7.39 -19.42 -0.81
N ILE A 305 8.26 -20.37 -0.42
CA ILE A 305 7.85 -21.63 0.22
C ILE A 305 7.07 -21.36 1.51
N LYS A 306 7.57 -20.48 2.37
CA LYS A 306 6.97 -20.18 3.69
C LYS A 306 5.55 -19.60 3.60
N TYR A 307 5.32 -18.66 2.69
CA TYR A 307 4.07 -17.90 2.66
C TYR A 307 3.04 -18.43 1.66
N PHE A 308 3.49 -19.04 0.56
CA PHE A 308 2.64 -19.37 -0.57
C PHE A 308 2.41 -20.87 -0.78
N ILE A 309 3.33 -21.75 -0.33
CA ILE A 309 3.12 -23.20 -0.42
C ILE A 309 2.30 -23.67 0.79
N LYS A 310 0.96 -23.54 0.68
CA LYS A 310 -0.01 -24.01 1.67
C LYS A 310 -0.95 -25.05 1.06
N PRO A 311 -0.53 -26.32 0.90
CA PRO A 311 -1.30 -27.34 0.19
C PRO A 311 -2.65 -27.66 0.83
N LYS A 312 -2.81 -27.39 2.14
CA LYS A 312 -4.09 -27.53 2.87
C LYS A 312 -5.04 -26.35 2.70
N ALA A 313 -4.56 -25.22 2.17
CA ALA A 313 -5.34 -23.99 2.01
C ALA A 313 -5.68 -23.69 0.54
N VAL A 314 -4.77 -24.02 -0.39
CA VAL A 314 -4.96 -23.82 -1.84
C VAL A 314 -4.37 -24.98 -2.61
N ASN A 315 -5.01 -25.33 -3.72
CA ASN A 315 -4.51 -26.27 -4.70
C ASN A 315 -3.25 -25.71 -5.39
N LEU A 316 -2.10 -26.36 -5.17
CA LEU A 316 -0.80 -25.87 -5.65
C LEU A 316 -0.68 -25.86 -7.18
N VAL A 317 -1.45 -26.69 -7.89
CA VAL A 317 -1.50 -26.66 -9.37
C VAL A 317 -2.15 -25.37 -9.84
N LYS A 318 -3.25 -24.96 -9.20
CA LYS A 318 -3.95 -23.70 -9.48
C LYS A 318 -3.13 -22.48 -9.05
N PHE A 319 -2.37 -22.60 -7.96
CA PHE A 319 -1.48 -21.55 -7.49
C PHE A 319 -0.41 -21.14 -8.52
N LEU A 320 -0.02 -22.03 -9.44
CA LEU A 320 0.95 -21.70 -10.49
C LEU A 320 0.49 -20.55 -11.39
N LYS A 321 -0.82 -20.38 -11.59
CA LYS A 321 -1.39 -19.25 -12.33
C LYS A 321 -1.19 -17.91 -11.61
N VAL A 322 -1.22 -17.92 -10.27
CA VAL A 322 -0.87 -16.74 -9.45
C VAL A 322 0.61 -16.42 -9.58
N VAL A 323 1.47 -17.43 -9.70
CA VAL A 323 2.92 -17.22 -9.94
C VAL A 323 3.19 -16.66 -11.33
N GLU A 324 2.54 -17.20 -12.37
CA GLU A 324 2.61 -16.67 -13.74
C GLU A 324 2.19 -15.19 -13.77
N PHE A 325 1.01 -14.88 -13.20
CA PHE A 325 0.53 -13.51 -13.03
C PHE A 325 1.53 -12.62 -12.27
N GLY A 326 2.06 -13.14 -11.16
CA GLY A 326 2.98 -12.40 -10.29
C GLY A 326 4.31 -12.08 -10.95
N ASP A 327 4.80 -12.94 -11.85
CA ASP A 327 6.04 -12.76 -12.61
C ASP A 327 5.84 -11.84 -13.81
N LYS A 328 4.89 -12.15 -14.70
CA LYS A 328 4.62 -11.32 -15.88
C LYS A 328 4.15 -9.90 -15.53
N GLY A 329 3.38 -9.76 -14.46
CA GLY A 329 2.94 -8.46 -13.94
C GLY A 329 3.97 -7.76 -13.04
N SER A 330 5.11 -8.40 -12.73
CA SER A 330 6.11 -7.91 -11.77
C SER A 330 5.50 -7.53 -10.40
N VAL A 331 4.49 -8.28 -9.97
CA VAL A 331 3.79 -8.08 -8.68
C VAL A 331 4.49 -8.82 -7.54
N LEU A 332 4.96 -10.03 -7.81
CA LEU A 332 5.68 -10.87 -6.84
C LEU A 332 7.21 -10.83 -7.04
N PHE A 333 7.65 -10.40 -8.21
CA PHE A 333 9.06 -10.41 -8.62
C PHE A 333 9.48 -9.02 -9.10
N PRO A 334 10.78 -8.69 -9.00
CA PRO A 334 11.30 -7.42 -9.48
C PRO A 334 11.15 -7.29 -10.99
N LEU A 335 10.94 -6.06 -11.44
CA LEU A 335 10.89 -5.71 -12.85
C LEU A 335 12.27 -5.93 -13.48
N ARG A 336 12.32 -6.63 -14.61
CA ARG A 336 13.52 -6.81 -15.43
C ARG A 336 13.28 -6.13 -16.78
N GLY A 337 14.03 -5.07 -17.07
CA GLY A 337 13.86 -4.26 -18.28
C GLY A 337 12.96 -3.05 -18.07
N LYS A 338 12.37 -2.54 -19.15
CA LYS A 338 11.53 -1.34 -19.12
C LYS A 338 10.18 -1.63 -18.47
N ASN A 339 9.62 -0.64 -17.76
CA ASN A 339 8.26 -0.74 -17.24
C ASN A 339 7.28 -0.75 -18.44
N PRO A 340 6.41 -1.76 -18.58
CA PRO A 340 5.50 -1.86 -19.71
C PRO A 340 4.39 -0.80 -19.69
N VAL A 341 4.23 -0.08 -18.58
CA VAL A 341 3.32 1.06 -18.49
C VAL A 341 4.16 2.31 -18.24
N TYR A 342 3.87 3.36 -18.99
CA TYR A 342 4.52 4.65 -18.88
C TYR A 342 3.49 5.75 -18.72
N ILE A 343 3.63 6.55 -17.65
CA ILE A 343 2.84 7.77 -17.47
C ILE A 343 3.80 8.95 -17.56
N ASP A 344 3.71 9.71 -18.64
CA ASP A 344 4.55 10.89 -18.83
C ASP A 344 4.13 12.00 -17.86
N ASN A 345 4.96 12.27 -16.85
CA ASN A 345 4.62 13.29 -15.84
C ASN A 345 4.46 14.70 -16.44
N ARG A 346 5.25 15.04 -17.46
CA ARG A 346 5.25 16.38 -18.06
C ARG A 346 4.01 16.59 -18.93
N LYS A 347 3.52 15.53 -19.59
CA LYS A 347 2.25 15.60 -20.32
C LYS A 347 1.05 15.88 -19.40
N LEU A 348 1.18 15.76 -18.08
CA LEU A 348 0.14 16.06 -17.08
C LEU A 348 0.17 17.51 -16.55
N ASP A 349 1.05 18.38 -17.04
CA ASP A 349 1.06 19.79 -16.64
C ASP A 349 -0.28 20.48 -16.95
N GLY A 350 -0.90 21.05 -15.91
CA GLY A 350 -2.26 21.62 -15.95
C GLY A 350 -3.39 20.65 -15.62
N PHE A 351 -3.11 19.37 -15.33
CA PHE A 351 -4.14 18.39 -14.94
C PHE A 351 -4.88 18.77 -13.66
N ILE A 352 -4.20 19.40 -12.70
CA ILE A 352 -4.78 19.73 -11.40
C ILE A 352 -5.79 20.89 -11.48
N ASP A 353 -5.69 21.74 -12.51
CA ASP A 353 -6.42 23.01 -12.60
C ASP A 353 -7.93 22.84 -12.61
N PHE A 354 -8.43 21.77 -13.24
CA PHE A 354 -9.86 21.47 -13.25
C PHE A 354 -10.43 21.32 -11.83
N PHE A 355 -9.67 20.69 -10.93
CA PHE A 355 -10.12 20.36 -9.57
C PHE A 355 -10.10 21.56 -8.62
N LEU A 356 -9.43 22.66 -9.01
CA LEU A 356 -9.48 23.92 -8.27
C LEU A 356 -10.88 24.54 -8.32
N ALA A 357 -11.58 24.40 -9.45
CA ALA A 357 -12.92 24.94 -9.66
C ALA A 357 -14.03 23.87 -9.60
N ASN A 358 -13.70 22.59 -9.74
CA ASN A 358 -14.67 21.51 -9.89
C ASN A 358 -14.49 20.41 -8.85
N SER A 359 -15.62 19.84 -8.42
CA SER A 359 -15.68 18.64 -7.58
C SER A 359 -16.04 17.41 -8.42
N CYS A 360 -15.51 16.24 -8.05
CA CYS A 360 -15.89 14.94 -8.61
C CYS A 360 -17.08 14.30 -7.88
N LYS A 361 -17.40 14.71 -6.64
CA LYS A 361 -18.34 13.98 -5.76
C LYS A 361 -19.73 13.75 -6.33
N SER A 362 -20.21 14.68 -7.16
CA SER A 362 -21.53 14.61 -7.79
C SER A 362 -21.46 14.47 -9.31
N LYS A 363 -20.27 14.22 -9.87
CA LYS A 363 -20.07 14.13 -11.32
C LYS A 363 -19.95 12.68 -11.76
N ASP A 364 -20.74 12.33 -12.76
CA ASP A 364 -20.51 11.10 -13.52
C ASP A 364 -19.27 11.25 -14.43
N CYS A 365 -18.37 10.28 -14.36
CA CYS A 365 -17.10 10.31 -15.10
C CYS A 365 -17.28 10.04 -16.59
N ASP A 366 -18.31 9.28 -16.97
CA ASP A 366 -18.57 8.93 -18.37
C ASP A 366 -19.15 10.12 -19.14
N THR A 367 -19.88 10.99 -18.44
CA THR A 367 -20.32 12.30 -18.95
C THR A 367 -19.19 13.34 -18.92
N CYS A 368 -18.46 13.47 -17.80
CA CYS A 368 -17.41 14.50 -17.64
C CYS A 368 -16.19 14.29 -18.56
N ARG A 369 -15.74 13.05 -18.66
CA ARG A 369 -14.57 12.57 -19.41
C ARG A 369 -13.22 13.30 -19.22
N TYR A 370 -13.08 14.17 -18.21
CA TYR A 370 -11.84 14.92 -17.99
C TYR A 370 -10.61 14.01 -17.89
N CYS A 371 -10.62 13.03 -16.97
CA CYS A 371 -9.50 12.11 -16.80
C CYS A 371 -9.22 11.25 -18.04
N HIS A 372 -10.25 10.92 -18.86
CA HIS A 372 -10.05 10.10 -20.07
C HIS A 372 -9.15 10.83 -21.07
N ARG A 373 -9.40 12.12 -21.31
CA ARG A 373 -8.58 12.94 -22.22
C ARG A 373 -7.12 13.04 -21.76
N TRP A 374 -6.89 13.15 -20.44
CA TRP A 374 -5.53 13.15 -19.90
C TRP A 374 -4.87 11.78 -19.95
N ALA A 375 -5.64 10.70 -19.80
CA ALA A 375 -5.12 9.35 -19.93
C ALA A 375 -4.69 9.05 -21.36
N GLU A 376 -5.52 9.39 -22.36
CA GLU A 376 -5.19 9.28 -23.80
C GLU A 376 -3.91 10.07 -24.15
N LYS A 377 -3.70 11.23 -23.50
CA LYS A 377 -2.53 12.07 -23.71
C LYS A 377 -1.26 11.50 -23.06
N ALA A 378 -1.34 11.01 -21.83
CA ALA A 378 -0.18 10.82 -20.96
C ALA A 378 0.14 9.36 -20.60
N VAL A 379 -0.78 8.42 -20.82
CA VAL A 379 -0.61 7.01 -20.44
C VAL A 379 -0.35 6.16 -21.68
N GLU A 380 0.76 5.44 -21.65
CA GLU A 380 1.18 4.51 -22.70
C GLU A 380 1.33 3.11 -22.07
N ILE A 381 0.78 2.09 -22.74
CA ILE A 381 0.92 0.69 -22.34
C ILE A 381 1.54 -0.04 -23.53
N ASP A 382 2.61 -0.79 -23.27
CA ASP A 382 3.25 -1.66 -24.24
C ASP A 382 2.21 -2.63 -24.83
N PRO A 383 1.94 -2.58 -26.16
CA PRO A 383 0.91 -3.40 -26.77
C PRO A 383 1.18 -4.91 -26.66
N GLN A 384 2.44 -5.32 -26.79
CA GLN A 384 2.83 -6.73 -26.70
C GLN A 384 2.62 -7.23 -25.26
N TRP A 385 3.07 -6.46 -24.26
CA TRP A 385 2.83 -6.83 -22.87
C TRP A 385 1.34 -6.89 -22.53
N LYS A 386 0.53 -5.97 -23.07
CA LYS A 386 -0.93 -6.00 -22.89
C LYS A 386 -1.55 -7.26 -23.49
N GLU A 387 -1.20 -7.62 -24.72
CA GLU A 387 -1.67 -8.82 -25.40
C GLU A 387 -1.29 -10.10 -24.63
N GLU A 388 -0.09 -10.14 -24.02
CA GLU A 388 0.34 -11.25 -23.18
C GLU A 388 -0.39 -11.30 -21.82
N MET A 389 -0.62 -10.15 -21.18
CA MET A 389 -1.20 -10.09 -19.84
C MET A 389 -2.72 -10.26 -19.80
N SER A 390 -3.45 -9.78 -20.82
CA SER A 390 -4.90 -9.92 -20.90
C SER A 390 -5.38 -11.35 -20.69
N PRO A 391 -4.90 -12.38 -21.42
CA PRO A 391 -5.35 -13.75 -21.23
C PRO A 391 -4.92 -14.35 -19.89
N ILE A 392 -3.82 -13.88 -19.28
CA ILE A 392 -3.41 -14.31 -17.92
C ILE A 392 -4.45 -13.85 -16.89
N TYR A 393 -4.91 -12.59 -16.98
CA TYR A 393 -5.97 -12.07 -16.12
C TYR A 393 -7.29 -12.78 -16.33
N GLU A 394 -7.73 -12.94 -17.58
CA GLU A 394 -9.00 -13.58 -17.91
C GLU A 394 -9.07 -15.02 -17.39
N ARG A 395 -8.01 -15.80 -17.58
CA ARG A 395 -7.92 -17.17 -17.05
C ARG A 395 -7.96 -17.19 -15.53
N LEU A 396 -7.13 -16.38 -14.87
CA LEU A 396 -7.05 -16.38 -13.41
C LEU A 396 -8.36 -15.92 -12.76
N LEU A 397 -8.95 -14.83 -13.24
CA LEU A 397 -10.23 -14.34 -12.74
C LEU A 397 -11.37 -15.29 -13.08
N GLY A 398 -11.38 -15.87 -14.29
CA GLY A 398 -12.35 -16.88 -14.70
C GLY A 398 -12.35 -18.11 -13.77
N GLU A 399 -11.18 -18.61 -13.39
CA GLU A 399 -11.08 -19.71 -12.43
C GLU A 399 -11.51 -19.31 -11.01
N ILE A 400 -11.17 -18.09 -10.57
CA ILE A 400 -11.58 -17.59 -9.25
C ILE A 400 -13.11 -17.47 -9.16
N TYR A 401 -13.74 -16.89 -10.19
CA TYR A 401 -15.19 -16.68 -10.25
C TYR A 401 -15.96 -17.96 -10.50
N GLY A 402 -15.46 -18.82 -11.38
CA GLY A 402 -16.08 -20.09 -11.73
C GLY A 402 -15.87 -21.21 -10.71
N GLY A 403 -15.14 -20.95 -9.63
CA GLY A 403 -14.87 -21.92 -8.57
C GLY A 403 -13.70 -22.87 -8.84
N GLY A 404 -13.23 -22.94 -10.10
CA GLY A 404 -12.14 -23.83 -10.54
C GLY A 404 -10.84 -23.65 -9.76
N PHE A 405 -10.55 -22.42 -9.29
CA PHE A 405 -9.36 -22.14 -8.48
C PHE A 405 -9.39 -22.83 -7.11
N TRP A 406 -10.59 -23.15 -6.61
CA TRP A 406 -10.83 -23.74 -5.29
C TRP A 406 -11.06 -25.25 -5.33
N GLU A 407 -10.99 -25.87 -6.51
CA GLU A 407 -11.15 -27.32 -6.68
C GLU A 407 -10.09 -28.11 -5.90
N SER A 408 -10.50 -29.26 -5.36
CA SER A 408 -9.58 -30.19 -4.71
C SER A 408 -8.56 -30.75 -5.71
N TYR A 409 -7.46 -31.33 -5.21
CA TYR A 409 -6.50 -32.04 -6.08
C TYR A 409 -7.16 -33.18 -6.86
N PHE A 410 -8.12 -33.89 -6.24
CA PHE A 410 -8.86 -34.97 -6.88
C PHE A 410 -9.73 -34.45 -8.03
N ASP A 411 -10.49 -33.37 -7.78
CA ASP A 411 -11.34 -32.77 -8.80
C ASP A 411 -10.51 -32.19 -9.95
N THR A 412 -9.38 -31.57 -9.65
CA THR A 412 -8.44 -31.08 -10.67
C THR A 412 -7.88 -32.22 -11.51
N ALA A 413 -7.47 -33.34 -10.91
CA ALA A 413 -6.97 -34.50 -11.64
C ALA A 413 -8.06 -35.18 -12.47
N LYS A 414 -9.26 -35.36 -11.90
CA LYS A 414 -10.43 -35.91 -12.61
C LYS A 414 -10.82 -35.02 -13.80
N ASN A 415 -10.88 -33.71 -13.60
CA ASN A 415 -11.17 -32.74 -14.66
C ASN A 415 -10.10 -32.77 -15.75
N ALA A 416 -8.81 -32.88 -15.40
CA ALA A 416 -7.73 -33.00 -16.39
C ALA A 416 -7.83 -34.29 -17.23
N LEU A 417 -8.38 -35.38 -16.65
CA LEU A 417 -8.61 -36.63 -17.36
C LEU A 417 -9.82 -36.59 -18.30
N VAL A 418 -10.88 -35.86 -17.91
CA VAL A 418 -12.16 -35.77 -18.64
C VAL A 418 -12.18 -34.64 -19.69
N LYS A 419 -11.43 -33.56 -19.49
CA LYS A 419 -11.42 -32.39 -20.37
C LYS A 419 -10.38 -32.49 -21.49
N ASP A 420 -10.60 -31.72 -22.56
CA ASP A 420 -9.88 -31.72 -23.84
C ASP A 420 -8.34 -31.49 -23.73
N VAL A 421 -7.60 -31.87 -24.76
CA VAL A 421 -6.12 -31.85 -24.87
C VAL A 421 -5.52 -30.48 -24.50
N SER A 422 -6.26 -29.39 -24.73
CA SER A 422 -5.88 -28.01 -24.42
C SER A 422 -5.59 -27.77 -22.93
N GLN A 423 -6.43 -28.28 -22.02
CA GLN A 423 -6.24 -28.06 -20.58
C GLN A 423 -5.13 -28.91 -19.98
N ARG A 424 -4.87 -30.11 -20.52
CA ARG A 424 -3.69 -30.89 -20.13
C ARG A 424 -2.40 -30.17 -20.48
N ARG A 425 -2.32 -29.59 -21.69
CA ARG A 425 -1.17 -28.77 -22.13
C ARG A 425 -0.97 -27.56 -21.22
N GLU A 426 -2.04 -26.96 -20.72
CA GLU A 426 -1.98 -25.83 -19.80
C GLU A 426 -1.34 -26.20 -18.44
N ILE A 427 -1.72 -27.33 -17.84
CA ILE A 427 -1.10 -27.78 -16.58
C ILE A 427 0.41 -28.04 -16.77
N PHE A 428 0.80 -28.68 -17.87
CA PHE A 428 2.22 -28.88 -18.18
C PHE A 428 2.97 -27.56 -18.42
N HIS A 429 2.33 -26.58 -19.08
CA HIS A 429 2.86 -25.24 -19.24
C HIS A 429 3.11 -24.58 -17.88
N ASP A 430 2.12 -24.59 -16.99
CA ASP A 430 2.19 -23.98 -15.66
C ASP A 430 3.32 -24.60 -14.82
N ILE A 431 3.48 -25.93 -14.83
CA ILE A 431 4.57 -26.65 -14.14
C ILE A 431 5.94 -26.27 -14.71
N LYS A 432 6.08 -26.24 -16.05
CA LYS A 432 7.32 -25.85 -16.72
C LYS A 432 7.67 -24.39 -16.41
N TYR A 433 6.67 -23.51 -16.41
CA TYR A 433 6.82 -22.10 -16.05
C TYR A 433 7.34 -21.95 -14.63
N PHE A 434 6.68 -22.61 -13.67
CA PHE A 434 7.06 -22.55 -12.26
C PHE A 434 8.48 -23.07 -12.01
N THR A 435 8.87 -24.16 -12.69
CA THR A 435 10.22 -24.72 -12.60
C THR A 435 11.27 -23.73 -13.12
N ARG A 436 10.95 -22.97 -14.18
CA ARG A 436 11.81 -21.89 -14.69
C ARG A 436 11.94 -20.75 -13.68
N ILE A 437 10.83 -20.32 -13.07
CA ILE A 437 10.84 -19.25 -12.06
C ILE A 437 11.66 -19.67 -10.84
N LEU A 438 11.47 -20.89 -10.34
CA LEU A 438 12.26 -21.40 -9.24
C LEU A 438 13.77 -21.29 -9.51
N LYS A 439 14.22 -21.59 -10.73
CA LYS A 439 15.64 -21.47 -11.11
C LYS A 439 16.16 -20.03 -11.11
N THR A 440 15.33 -19.03 -11.36
CA THR A 440 15.73 -17.61 -11.41
C THR A 440 15.63 -16.88 -10.07
N MET A 441 15.01 -17.50 -9.05
CA MET A 441 14.96 -16.98 -7.69
C MET A 441 16.28 -17.22 -6.96
N SER A 442 16.71 -16.20 -6.20
CA SER A 442 17.88 -16.24 -5.30
C SER A 442 17.70 -17.19 -4.12
#